data_AF-A0A8S1VV02-F1
#
_entry.id   AF-A0A8S1VV02-F1
#
_cell.length_a   1.000
_cell.length_b   1.000
_cell.length_c   1.000
_cell.angle_alpha   90.00
_cell.angle_beta   90.00
_cell.angle_gamma   90.00
#
_symmetry.space_group_name_H-M   'P 1'
#
loop_
_entity.id
_entity.type
_entity.pdbx_description
1 polymer ?
#
loop_
_entity_poly.entity_id
_entity_poly.type
_entity_poly.pdbx_seq_one_letter_code
_entity_poly.pdbx_strand_id
1 'polypeptide(L)'
;MRTGLLICLILGVLGVELNMERHSEEVLAKLRESKWASFIVDFAEVELGSGGALTELVEAINQLIDQLEEELDDIHQAYSRRTDEHNRDVTRYEQEIQDADRDIFNGEDFIDNVLIPQKQRFQDALAQLKTNIEENRRILDSETVNRKKQHEQFLSNIAEINEAIGAVDESLGLLSQITNPSLVQFKRVQTNLGRIQNSFQNHSSFAPIIKALLELATEQNFTDQGSVQQLVKIFNELRVQFVDTLNQETADESAAETKFAERVAQLEKEFAEFQRAVLIKNSEIAANEQKLGETIVYVGQRKDDRATLQAQLQAENDNYASETDLYNRTVTEYNKEIEISKQALGLLTQPSFEQYVKSKVGI
;
A
#
# COMPACT_ATOMS: atom_id res chain seq x y z
N MET A 1 2.42 -86.14 -69.49
CA MET A 1 3.13 -85.16 -68.63
C MET A 1 3.67 -83.93 -69.35
N ARG A 2 3.77 -83.86 -70.70
CA ARG A 2 4.23 -82.65 -71.41
C ARG A 2 3.12 -81.65 -71.77
N THR A 3 1.86 -82.06 -71.85
CA THR A 3 0.71 -81.18 -72.16
C THR A 3 0.18 -80.40 -70.94
N GLY A 4 0.33 -80.92 -69.72
CA GLY A 4 -0.09 -80.20 -68.49
C GLY A 4 0.85 -79.07 -68.08
N LEU A 5 2.14 -79.16 -68.41
CA LEU A 5 3.16 -78.16 -68.07
C LEU A 5 3.10 -76.92 -68.99
N LEU A 6 2.66 -77.09 -70.24
CA LEU A 6 2.45 -75.99 -71.19
C LEU A 6 1.18 -75.18 -70.87
N ILE A 7 0.11 -75.81 -70.37
CA ILE A 7 -1.13 -75.12 -69.98
C ILE A 7 -0.93 -74.31 -68.69
N CYS A 8 -0.14 -74.80 -67.73
CA CYS A 8 0.20 -74.03 -66.52
C CYS A 8 1.18 -72.88 -66.77
N LEU A 9 2.05 -72.97 -67.78
CA LEU A 9 2.93 -71.86 -68.19
C LEU A 9 2.19 -70.79 -68.99
N ILE A 10 1.25 -71.18 -69.86
CA ILE A 10 0.42 -70.22 -70.61
C ILE A 10 -0.60 -69.55 -69.68
N LEU A 11 -1.20 -70.26 -68.71
CA LEU A 11 -2.08 -69.67 -67.69
C LEU A 11 -1.32 -68.88 -66.61
N GLY A 12 -0.04 -69.20 -66.36
CA GLY A 12 0.84 -68.43 -65.49
C GLY A 12 1.32 -67.13 -66.16
N VAL A 13 1.63 -67.16 -67.45
CA VAL A 13 2.00 -65.97 -68.25
C VAL A 13 0.77 -65.10 -68.49
N LEU A 14 -0.39 -65.66 -68.85
CA LEU A 14 -1.66 -64.91 -68.93
C LEU A 14 -2.15 -64.42 -67.57
N GLY A 15 -1.89 -65.15 -66.48
CA GLY A 15 -2.26 -64.73 -65.12
C GLY A 15 -1.37 -63.63 -64.56
N VAL A 16 -0.09 -63.58 -64.98
CA VAL A 16 0.85 -62.49 -64.71
C VAL A 16 0.58 -61.30 -65.64
N GLU A 17 0.27 -61.52 -66.93
CA GLU A 17 -0.14 -60.48 -67.89
C GLU A 17 -1.49 -59.86 -67.52
N LEU A 18 -2.50 -60.63 -67.11
CA LEU A 18 -3.82 -60.10 -66.69
C LEU A 18 -3.75 -59.43 -65.31
N ASN A 19 -2.93 -59.92 -64.37
CA ASN A 19 -2.68 -59.19 -63.12
C ASN A 19 -1.81 -57.95 -63.36
N MET A 20 -0.88 -57.97 -64.31
CA MET A 20 -0.08 -56.80 -64.69
C MET A 20 -0.91 -55.78 -65.45
N GLU A 21 -1.74 -56.16 -66.41
CA GLU A 21 -2.66 -55.26 -67.11
C GLU A 21 -3.59 -54.60 -66.09
N ARG A 22 -4.19 -55.39 -65.20
CA ARG A 22 -5.09 -54.86 -64.16
C ARG A 22 -4.38 -54.01 -63.11
N HIS A 23 -3.16 -54.36 -62.71
CA HIS A 23 -2.34 -53.55 -61.80
C HIS A 23 -1.83 -52.27 -62.48
N SER A 24 -1.44 -52.35 -63.75
CA SER A 24 -1.03 -51.20 -64.55
C SER A 24 -2.20 -50.27 -64.85
N GLU A 25 -3.40 -50.77 -65.13
CA GLU A 25 -4.62 -49.98 -65.29
C GLU A 25 -5.06 -49.32 -63.98
N GLU A 26 -4.96 -50.02 -62.84
CA GLU A 26 -5.30 -49.46 -61.54
C GLU A 26 -4.29 -48.39 -61.09
N VAL A 27 -3.00 -48.59 -61.35
CA VAL A 27 -1.96 -47.60 -61.06
C VAL A 27 -2.06 -46.44 -62.06
N LEU A 28 -2.31 -46.67 -63.36
CA LEU A 28 -2.56 -45.61 -64.34
C LEU A 28 -3.82 -44.79 -64.02
N ALA A 29 -4.87 -45.42 -63.50
CA ALA A 29 -6.06 -44.72 -63.03
C ALA A 29 -5.74 -43.82 -61.83
N LYS A 30 -4.95 -44.31 -60.85
CA LYS A 30 -4.47 -43.51 -59.70
C LYS A 30 -3.50 -42.41 -60.11
N LEU A 31 -2.66 -42.65 -61.12
CA LEU A 31 -1.76 -41.66 -61.70
C LEU A 31 -2.53 -40.52 -62.39
N ARG A 32 -3.64 -40.83 -63.08
CA ARG A 32 -4.51 -39.82 -63.71
C ARG A 32 -5.30 -38.95 -62.71
N GLU A 33 -5.30 -39.27 -61.42
CA GLU A 33 -5.93 -38.46 -60.35
C GLU A 33 -5.01 -37.35 -59.79
N SER A 34 -3.68 -37.47 -59.93
CA SER A 34 -2.74 -36.38 -59.60
C SER A 34 -2.46 -35.52 -60.84
N LYS A 35 -2.33 -34.20 -60.64
CA LYS A 35 -2.03 -33.26 -61.74
C LYS A 35 -0.69 -33.56 -62.40
N TRP A 36 0.31 -33.94 -61.61
CA TRP A 36 1.65 -34.26 -62.11
C TRP A 36 1.71 -35.64 -62.73
N ALA A 37 1.06 -36.64 -62.12
CA ALA A 37 1.04 -37.97 -62.69
C ALA A 37 0.18 -38.10 -63.95
N SER A 38 -0.91 -37.33 -64.10
CA SER A 38 -1.62 -37.22 -65.38
C SER A 38 -0.71 -36.61 -66.44
N PHE A 39 -0.02 -35.52 -66.13
CA PHE A 39 0.93 -34.89 -67.06
C PHE A 39 2.05 -35.85 -67.47
N ILE A 40 2.61 -36.61 -66.52
CA ILE A 40 3.65 -37.61 -66.78
C ILE A 40 3.13 -38.74 -67.69
N VAL A 41 1.93 -39.25 -67.43
CA VAL A 41 1.31 -40.31 -68.24
C VAL A 41 0.95 -39.79 -69.63
N ASP A 42 0.35 -38.60 -69.73
CA ASP A 42 -0.04 -37.99 -71.01
C ASP A 42 1.20 -37.65 -71.86
N PHE A 43 2.28 -37.18 -71.25
CA PHE A 43 3.55 -36.91 -71.93
C PHE A 43 4.25 -38.22 -72.36
N ALA A 44 4.22 -39.28 -71.53
CA ALA A 44 4.71 -40.60 -71.90
C ALA A 44 3.99 -41.18 -73.11
N GLU A 45 2.66 -41.05 -73.15
CA GLU A 45 1.81 -41.51 -74.26
C GLU A 45 2.13 -40.75 -75.55
N VAL A 46 2.43 -39.44 -75.47
CA VAL A 46 2.78 -38.59 -76.63
C VAL A 46 4.20 -38.88 -77.17
N GLU A 47 5.21 -38.97 -76.31
CA GLU A 47 6.60 -39.23 -76.72
C GLU A 47 6.78 -40.64 -77.31
N LEU A 48 6.09 -41.64 -76.77
CA LEU A 48 6.11 -42.99 -77.34
C LEU A 48 5.36 -43.06 -78.67
N GLY A 49 4.28 -42.27 -78.84
CA GLY A 49 3.52 -42.20 -80.09
C GLY A 49 4.23 -41.44 -81.22
N SER A 50 5.19 -40.57 -80.90
CA SER A 50 6.04 -39.86 -81.86
C SER A 50 7.31 -40.63 -82.24
N GLY A 51 7.58 -41.78 -81.60
CA GLY A 51 8.80 -42.57 -81.77
C GLY A 51 10.01 -42.04 -80.99
N GLY A 52 9.77 -41.16 -80.00
CA GLY A 52 10.77 -40.59 -79.11
C GLY A 52 11.28 -41.57 -78.05
N ALA A 53 12.37 -41.19 -77.37
CA ALA A 53 12.97 -41.99 -76.31
C ALA A 53 12.40 -41.60 -74.94
N LEU A 54 11.88 -42.58 -74.19
CA LEU A 54 11.39 -42.42 -72.81
C LEU A 54 12.45 -41.90 -71.81
N THR A 55 13.72 -41.90 -72.20
CA THR A 55 14.86 -41.51 -71.35
C THR A 55 14.74 -40.08 -70.85
N GLU A 56 14.28 -39.13 -71.67
CA GLU A 56 14.13 -37.73 -71.28
C GLU A 56 13.02 -37.52 -70.24
N LEU A 57 11.91 -38.27 -70.36
CA LEU A 57 10.83 -38.26 -69.37
C LEU A 57 11.26 -38.88 -68.05
N VAL A 58 12.02 -39.99 -68.10
CA VAL A 58 12.59 -40.62 -66.90
C VAL A 58 13.54 -39.65 -66.19
N GLU A 59 14.37 -38.92 -66.91
CA GLU A 59 15.25 -37.90 -66.33
C GLU A 59 14.45 -36.73 -65.71
N ALA A 60 13.40 -36.24 -66.39
CA ALA A 60 12.55 -35.17 -65.89
C ALA A 60 11.78 -35.57 -64.61
N ILE A 61 11.32 -36.83 -64.50
CA ILE A 61 10.64 -37.32 -63.28
C ILE A 61 11.62 -37.48 -62.12
N ASN A 62 12.85 -37.95 -62.38
CA ASN A 62 13.89 -37.98 -61.35
C ASN A 62 14.20 -36.57 -60.84
N GLN A 63 14.37 -35.60 -61.74
CA GLN A 63 14.58 -34.19 -61.36
C GLN A 63 13.41 -33.62 -60.56
N LEU A 64 12.16 -33.96 -60.91
CA LEU A 64 10.98 -33.55 -60.16
C LEU A 64 10.95 -34.18 -58.75
N ILE A 65 11.29 -35.46 -58.61
CA ILE A 65 11.38 -36.14 -57.31
C ILE A 65 12.44 -35.44 -56.45
N ASP A 66 13.64 -35.21 -57.00
CA ASP A 66 14.73 -34.55 -56.28
C ASP A 66 14.33 -33.14 -55.84
N GLN A 67 13.66 -32.37 -56.71
CA GLN A 67 13.13 -31.03 -56.37
C GLN A 67 12.07 -31.08 -55.27
N LEU A 68 11.12 -32.01 -55.34
CA LEU A 68 10.09 -32.16 -54.31
C LEU A 68 10.68 -32.60 -52.97
N GLU A 69 11.71 -33.44 -52.98
CA GLU A 69 12.44 -33.85 -51.77
C GLU A 69 13.27 -32.70 -51.18
N GLU A 70 13.93 -31.89 -52.01
CA GLU A 70 14.66 -30.68 -51.58
C GLU A 70 13.70 -29.64 -50.98
N GLU A 71 12.59 -29.32 -51.65
CA GLU A 71 11.58 -28.40 -51.13
C GLU A 71 10.95 -28.91 -49.82
N LEU A 72 10.75 -30.23 -49.69
CA LEU A 72 10.25 -30.83 -48.46
C LEU A 72 11.26 -30.70 -47.30
N ASP A 73 12.55 -30.88 -47.56
CA ASP A 73 13.59 -30.65 -46.54
C ASP A 73 13.63 -29.17 -46.11
N ASP A 74 13.53 -28.24 -47.05
CA ASP A 74 13.43 -26.80 -46.77
C ASP A 74 12.21 -26.47 -45.88
N ILE A 75 11.05 -27.09 -46.16
CA ILE A 75 9.84 -26.95 -45.35
C ILE A 75 10.07 -27.49 -43.93
N HIS A 76 10.72 -28.65 -43.77
CA HIS A 76 11.07 -29.20 -42.46
C HIS A 76 12.01 -28.28 -41.68
N GLN A 77 13.04 -27.75 -42.32
CA GLN A 77 13.99 -26.83 -41.70
C GLN A 77 13.30 -25.52 -41.27
N ALA A 78 12.45 -24.95 -42.13
CA ALA A 78 11.69 -23.74 -41.81
C ALA A 78 10.74 -23.95 -40.62
N TYR A 79 10.01 -25.07 -40.60
CA TYR A 79 9.12 -25.40 -39.49
C TYR A 79 9.90 -25.61 -38.18
N SER A 80 11.04 -26.32 -38.21
CA SER A 80 11.88 -26.49 -37.03
C SER A 80 12.37 -25.16 -36.45
N ARG A 81 12.78 -24.20 -37.30
CA ARG A 81 13.17 -22.86 -36.84
C ARG A 81 11.99 -22.13 -36.20
N ARG A 82 10.81 -22.24 -36.81
CA ARG A 82 9.59 -21.63 -36.27
C ARG A 82 9.17 -22.22 -34.93
N THR A 83 9.30 -23.54 -34.75
CA THR A 83 9.11 -24.21 -33.45
C THR A 83 10.06 -23.68 -32.38
N ASP A 84 11.33 -23.47 -32.73
CA ASP A 84 12.30 -22.89 -31.78
C ASP A 84 11.95 -21.44 -31.40
N GLU A 85 11.49 -20.63 -32.37
CA GLU A 85 11.00 -19.27 -32.13
C GLU A 85 9.77 -19.27 -31.22
N HIS A 86 8.79 -20.12 -31.51
CA HIS A 86 7.58 -20.30 -30.71
C HIS A 86 7.92 -20.62 -29.25
N ASN A 87 8.76 -21.64 -29.02
CA ASN A 87 9.14 -22.07 -27.67
C ASN A 87 9.84 -20.94 -26.89
N ARG A 88 10.66 -20.12 -27.57
CA ARG A 88 11.32 -18.96 -26.96
C ARG A 88 10.32 -17.88 -26.58
N ASP A 89 9.39 -17.54 -27.48
CA ASP A 89 8.38 -16.52 -27.24
C ASP A 89 7.41 -16.93 -26.13
N VAL A 90 6.94 -18.18 -26.13
CA VAL A 90 6.12 -18.74 -25.03
C VAL A 90 6.85 -18.62 -23.70
N THR A 91 8.10 -19.09 -23.63
CA THR A 91 8.89 -19.02 -22.40
C THR A 91 9.06 -17.58 -21.92
N ARG A 92 9.32 -16.63 -22.84
CA ARG A 92 9.43 -15.20 -22.50
C ARG A 92 8.12 -14.67 -21.92
N TYR A 93 7.00 -14.87 -22.61
CA TYR A 93 5.70 -14.35 -22.15
C TYR A 93 5.30 -14.96 -20.81
N GLU A 94 5.50 -16.26 -20.60
CA GLU A 94 5.21 -16.91 -19.32
C GLU A 94 6.03 -16.33 -18.16
N GLN A 95 7.32 -16.04 -18.40
CA GLN A 95 8.18 -15.40 -17.40
C GLN A 95 7.69 -13.97 -17.07
N GLU A 96 7.41 -13.16 -18.09
CA GLU A 96 6.93 -11.79 -17.88
C GLU A 96 5.56 -11.75 -17.19
N ILE A 97 4.67 -12.71 -17.48
CA ILE A 97 3.38 -12.90 -16.77
C ILE A 97 3.63 -13.23 -15.30
N GLN A 98 4.51 -14.18 -15.00
CA GLN A 98 4.83 -14.54 -13.62
C GLN A 98 5.43 -13.37 -12.83
N ASP A 99 6.30 -12.58 -13.45
CA ASP A 99 6.87 -11.40 -12.82
C ASP A 99 5.79 -10.34 -12.57
N ALA A 100 4.89 -10.11 -13.53
CA ALA A 100 3.74 -9.23 -13.32
C ALA A 100 2.83 -9.72 -12.19
N ASP A 101 2.55 -11.03 -12.08
CA ASP A 101 1.76 -11.60 -10.99
C ASP A 101 2.42 -11.41 -9.63
N ARG A 102 3.75 -11.57 -9.53
CA ARG A 102 4.50 -11.28 -8.29
C ARG A 102 4.42 -9.81 -7.91
N ASP A 103 4.60 -8.91 -8.87
CA ASP A 103 4.52 -7.47 -8.63
C ASP A 103 3.12 -7.05 -8.15
N ILE A 104 2.07 -7.59 -8.77
CA ILE A 104 0.68 -7.38 -8.37
C ILE A 104 0.47 -7.86 -6.94
N PHE A 105 0.86 -9.10 -6.64
CA PHE A 105 0.69 -9.68 -5.31
C PHE A 105 1.40 -8.87 -4.23
N ASN A 106 2.68 -8.54 -4.46
CA ASN A 106 3.47 -7.75 -3.51
C ASN A 106 2.91 -6.34 -3.33
N GLY A 107 2.41 -5.73 -4.41
CA GLY A 107 1.79 -4.41 -4.36
C GLY A 107 0.48 -4.41 -3.58
N GLU A 108 -0.39 -5.40 -3.81
CA GLU A 108 -1.65 -5.59 -3.07
C GLU A 108 -1.37 -5.89 -1.59
N ASP A 109 -0.43 -6.79 -1.29
CA ASP A 109 -0.02 -7.09 0.08
C ASP A 109 0.52 -5.84 0.81
N PHE A 110 1.35 -5.04 0.14
CA PHE A 110 1.87 -3.80 0.71
C PHE A 110 0.76 -2.77 0.97
N ILE A 111 -0.24 -2.68 0.08
CA ILE A 111 -1.41 -1.82 0.28
C ILE A 111 -2.18 -2.26 1.53
N ASP A 112 -2.57 -3.54 1.58
CA ASP A 112 -3.51 -4.07 2.56
C ASP A 112 -2.88 -4.23 3.95
N ASN A 113 -1.62 -4.69 4.00
CA ASN A 113 -0.96 -5.04 5.25
C ASN A 113 -0.03 -3.93 5.78
N VAL A 114 0.34 -2.95 4.96
CA VAL A 114 1.23 -1.85 5.38
C VAL A 114 0.56 -0.49 5.26
N LEU A 115 0.18 -0.06 4.06
CA LEU A 115 -0.23 1.33 3.84
C LEU A 115 -1.57 1.67 4.51
N ILE A 116 -2.59 0.81 4.34
CA ILE A 116 -3.92 1.03 4.96
C ILE A 116 -3.83 1.01 6.50
N PRO A 117 -3.21 0.00 7.15
CA PRO A 117 -3.08 0.00 8.61
C PRO A 117 -2.24 1.17 9.13
N GLN A 118 -1.18 1.55 8.42
CA GLN A 118 -0.36 2.69 8.81
C GLN A 118 -1.14 4.01 8.74
N LYS A 119 -1.97 4.21 7.70
CA LYS A 119 -2.86 5.36 7.60
C LYS A 119 -3.78 5.46 8.81
N GLN A 120 -4.42 4.35 9.20
CA GLN A 120 -5.29 4.32 10.37
C GLN A 120 -4.52 4.71 11.65
N ARG A 121 -3.33 4.11 11.87
CA ARG A 121 -2.49 4.45 13.03
C ARG A 121 -2.11 5.92 13.09
N PHE A 122 -1.82 6.54 11.93
CA PHE A 122 -1.53 7.96 11.87
C PHE A 122 -2.75 8.82 12.17
N GLN A 123 -3.93 8.45 11.68
CA GLN A 123 -5.19 9.13 11.99
C GLN A 123 -5.56 9.04 13.47
N ASP A 124 -5.39 7.87 14.09
CA ASP A 124 -5.64 7.67 15.52
C ASP A 124 -4.68 8.51 16.37
N ALA A 125 -3.39 8.52 16.02
CA ALA A 125 -2.40 9.35 16.70
C ALA A 125 -2.69 10.86 16.55
N LEU A 126 -3.14 11.29 15.36
CA LEU A 126 -3.56 12.67 15.13
C LEU A 126 -4.78 13.04 15.97
N ALA A 127 -5.76 12.14 16.10
CA ALA A 127 -6.93 12.36 16.94
C ALA A 127 -6.51 12.52 18.42
N GLN A 128 -5.64 11.64 18.91
CA GLN A 128 -5.11 11.74 20.28
C GLN A 128 -4.36 13.07 20.51
N LEU A 129 -3.55 13.52 19.55
CA LEU A 129 -2.85 14.81 19.66
C LEU A 129 -3.82 15.99 19.74
N LYS A 130 -4.92 15.96 18.99
CA LYS A 130 -5.97 16.98 19.09
C LYS A 130 -6.64 16.98 20.46
N THR A 131 -6.94 15.80 21.00
CA THR A 131 -7.46 15.68 22.37
C THR A 131 -6.49 16.23 23.41
N ASN A 132 -5.19 15.92 23.29
CA ASN A 132 -4.18 16.45 24.21
C ASN A 132 -4.08 17.99 24.15
N ILE A 133 -4.23 18.57 22.96
CA ILE A 133 -4.27 20.03 22.78
C ILE A 133 -5.47 20.63 23.51
N GLU A 134 -6.67 20.05 23.32
CA GLU A 134 -7.89 20.52 23.97
C GLU A 134 -7.81 20.39 25.49
N GLU A 135 -7.28 19.27 25.99
CA GLU A 135 -7.09 19.04 27.42
C GLU A 135 -6.08 20.03 28.03
N ASN A 136 -4.93 20.23 27.38
CA ASN A 136 -3.93 21.21 27.82
C ASN A 136 -4.53 22.62 27.93
N ARG A 137 -5.33 23.03 26.94
CA ARG A 137 -6.00 24.34 26.94
C ARG A 137 -7.05 24.45 28.04
N ARG A 138 -7.84 23.39 28.25
CA ARG A 138 -8.80 23.34 29.36
C ARG A 138 -8.12 23.42 30.72
N ILE A 139 -6.97 22.76 30.90
CA ILE A 139 -6.18 22.84 32.13
C ILE A 139 -5.70 24.26 32.35
N LEU A 140 -5.12 24.91 31.33
CA LEU A 140 -4.67 26.29 31.42
C LEU A 140 -5.79 27.25 31.84
N ASP A 141 -6.97 27.13 31.22
CA ASP A 141 -8.13 27.96 31.56
C ASP A 141 -8.57 27.72 33.01
N SER A 142 -8.64 26.47 33.45
CA SER A 142 -9.00 26.11 34.83
C SER A 142 -7.99 26.66 35.84
N GLU A 143 -6.69 26.51 35.57
CA GLU A 143 -5.63 27.02 36.44
C GLU A 143 -5.67 28.56 36.51
N THR A 144 -5.94 29.23 35.40
CA THR A 144 -6.07 30.69 35.34
C THR A 144 -7.23 31.19 36.18
N VAL A 145 -8.39 30.53 36.09
CA VAL A 145 -9.57 30.87 36.93
C VAL A 145 -9.28 30.61 38.41
N ASN A 146 -8.68 29.47 38.74
CA ASN A 146 -8.31 29.15 40.12
C ASN A 146 -7.32 30.16 40.68
N ARG A 147 -6.32 30.56 39.89
CA ARG A 147 -5.32 31.56 40.29
C ARG A 147 -5.96 32.91 40.55
N LYS A 148 -6.88 33.35 39.68
CA LYS A 148 -7.63 34.60 39.89
C LYS A 148 -8.41 34.57 41.21
N LYS A 149 -9.09 33.46 41.51
CA LYS A 149 -9.81 33.29 42.78
C LYS A 149 -8.87 33.31 43.99
N GLN A 150 -7.70 32.67 43.90
CA GLN A 150 -6.69 32.69 44.96
C GLN A 150 -6.16 34.11 45.19
N HIS A 151 -5.89 34.85 44.11
CA HIS A 151 -5.44 36.25 44.20
C HIS A 151 -6.50 37.16 44.83
N GLU A 152 -7.77 37.00 44.45
CA GLU A 152 -8.88 37.74 45.06
C GLU A 152 -8.99 37.46 46.58
N GLN A 153 -8.80 36.20 46.99
CA GLN A 153 -8.77 35.83 48.41
C GLN A 153 -7.58 36.46 49.13
N PHE A 154 -6.40 36.44 48.53
CA PHE A 154 -5.20 37.11 49.06
C PHE A 154 -5.46 38.61 49.27
N LEU A 155 -6.04 39.31 48.29
CA LEU A 155 -6.37 40.73 48.43
C LEU A 155 -7.36 41.00 49.58
N SER A 156 -8.34 40.11 49.80
CA SER A 156 -9.24 40.18 50.95
C SER A 156 -8.48 40.02 52.27
N ASN A 157 -7.63 38.99 52.37
CA ASN A 157 -6.82 38.73 53.56
C ASN A 157 -5.91 39.92 53.91
N ILE A 158 -5.23 40.49 52.92
CA ILE A 158 -4.37 41.66 53.11
C ILE A 158 -5.17 42.88 53.57
N ALA A 159 -6.37 43.09 53.04
CA ALA A 159 -7.25 44.18 53.49
C ALA A 159 -7.68 44.01 54.95
N GLU A 160 -8.07 42.79 55.34
CA GLU A 160 -8.46 42.46 56.72
C GLU A 160 -7.29 42.64 57.71
N ILE A 161 -6.08 42.20 57.34
CA ILE A 161 -4.88 42.37 58.18
C ILE A 161 -4.51 43.85 58.32
N ASN A 162 -4.57 44.63 57.23
CA ASN A 162 -4.27 46.06 57.29
C ASN A 162 -5.28 46.85 58.13
N GLU A 163 -6.57 46.51 58.05
CA GLU A 163 -7.60 47.09 58.93
C GLU A 163 -7.29 46.81 60.40
N ALA A 164 -6.87 45.57 60.71
CA ALA A 164 -6.47 45.17 62.05
C ALA A 164 -5.26 45.96 62.57
N ILE A 165 -4.22 46.08 61.75
CA ILE A 165 -3.03 46.87 62.09
C ILE A 165 -3.43 48.31 62.38
N GLY A 166 -4.29 48.91 61.55
CA GLY A 166 -4.82 50.26 61.76
C GLY A 166 -5.59 50.39 63.09
N ALA A 167 -6.43 49.42 63.43
CA ALA A 167 -7.17 49.40 64.69
C ALA A 167 -6.24 49.23 65.92
N VAL A 168 -5.17 48.44 65.78
CA VAL A 168 -4.13 48.29 66.81
C VAL A 168 -3.34 49.58 66.97
N ASP A 169 -2.91 50.22 65.88
CA ASP A 169 -2.16 51.47 65.88
C ASP A 169 -2.98 52.63 66.48
N GLU A 170 -4.27 52.72 66.15
CA GLU A 170 -5.18 53.70 66.79
C GLU A 170 -5.33 53.41 68.29
N SER A 171 -5.43 52.13 68.69
CA SER A 171 -5.53 51.74 70.10
C SER A 171 -4.24 52.07 70.88
N LEU A 172 -3.08 51.80 70.31
CA LEU A 172 -1.78 52.19 70.87
C LEU A 172 -1.64 53.71 70.99
N GLY A 173 -2.06 54.46 69.96
CA GLY A 173 -2.09 55.92 69.98
C GLY A 173 -2.97 56.46 71.12
N LEU A 174 -4.17 55.92 71.28
CA LEU A 174 -5.09 56.29 72.36
C LEU A 174 -4.51 55.97 73.74
N LEU A 175 -3.87 54.82 73.92
CA LEU A 175 -3.28 54.40 75.19
C LEU A 175 -2.00 55.19 75.55
N SER A 176 -1.21 55.59 74.55
CA SER A 176 0.03 56.36 74.75
C SER A 176 -0.18 57.80 75.25
N GLN A 177 -1.39 58.35 75.06
CA GLN A 177 -1.76 59.71 75.44
C GLN A 177 -2.38 59.81 76.85
N ILE A 178 -2.46 58.69 77.58
CA ILE A 178 -3.18 58.60 78.86
C ILE A 178 -2.25 58.96 80.02
N THR A 179 -2.32 60.21 80.48
CA THR A 179 -1.94 60.61 81.85
C THR A 179 -3.15 60.63 82.79
N ASN A 180 -4.37 60.73 82.25
CA ASN A 180 -5.65 60.55 82.94
C ASN A 180 -6.71 60.06 81.92
N PRO A 181 -7.18 58.80 81.99
CA PRO A 181 -8.04 58.22 80.95
C PRO A 181 -9.43 58.84 80.95
N SER A 182 -9.90 59.28 79.78
CA SER A 182 -11.30 59.68 79.60
C SER A 182 -12.16 58.48 79.17
N LEU A 183 -13.42 58.44 79.62
CA LEU A 183 -14.42 57.42 79.23
C LEU A 183 -14.58 57.31 77.70
N VAL A 184 -14.32 58.39 76.97
CA VAL A 184 -14.38 58.45 75.50
C VAL A 184 -13.24 57.65 74.86
N GLN A 185 -12.02 57.76 75.38
CA GLN A 185 -10.86 56.99 74.88
C GLN A 185 -11.04 55.49 75.14
N PHE A 186 -11.55 55.13 76.31
CA PHE A 186 -11.91 53.75 76.66
C PHE A 186 -12.88 53.12 75.64
N LYS A 187 -14.00 53.80 75.37
CA LYS A 187 -15.00 53.32 74.41
C LYS A 187 -14.43 53.14 73.01
N ARG A 188 -13.48 53.98 72.59
CA ARG A 188 -12.80 53.85 71.30
C ARG A 188 -11.87 52.64 71.24
N VAL A 189 -11.08 52.37 72.29
CA VAL A 189 -10.24 51.16 72.38
C VAL A 189 -11.12 49.90 72.34
N GLN A 190 -12.24 49.86 73.08
CA GLN A 190 -13.20 48.75 73.00
C GLN A 190 -13.81 48.60 71.60
N THR A 191 -14.14 49.71 70.92
CA THR A 191 -14.65 49.67 69.55
C THR A 191 -13.62 49.07 68.58
N ASN A 192 -12.35 49.44 68.72
CA ASN A 192 -11.27 48.91 67.90
C ASN A 192 -10.98 47.43 68.17
N LEU A 193 -11.05 46.99 69.44
CA LEU A 193 -10.99 45.57 69.78
C LEU A 193 -12.16 44.78 69.16
N GLY A 194 -13.37 45.35 69.14
CA GLY A 194 -14.51 44.76 68.45
C GLY A 194 -14.30 44.64 66.93
N ARG A 195 -13.68 45.65 66.29
CA ARG A 195 -13.29 45.57 64.87
C ARG A 195 -12.26 44.47 64.63
N ILE A 196 -11.18 44.44 65.40
CA ILE A 196 -10.15 43.40 65.33
C ILE A 196 -10.77 42.01 65.52
N GLN A 197 -11.66 41.86 66.50
CA GLN A 197 -12.37 40.61 66.72
C GLN A 197 -13.19 40.18 65.50
N ASN A 198 -13.93 41.11 64.89
CA ASN A 198 -14.74 40.81 63.71
C ASN A 198 -13.87 40.44 62.49
N SER A 199 -12.77 41.15 62.25
CA SER A 199 -11.83 40.84 61.16
C SER A 199 -11.19 39.45 61.32
N PHE A 200 -11.04 38.95 62.55
CA PHE A 200 -10.40 37.65 62.82
C PHE A 200 -11.33 36.60 63.42
N GLN A 201 -12.65 36.76 63.30
CA GLN A 201 -13.62 35.80 63.86
C GLN A 201 -13.40 34.37 63.36
N ASN A 202 -12.87 34.20 62.15
CA ASN A 202 -12.58 32.91 61.53
C ASN A 202 -11.12 32.44 61.69
N HIS A 203 -10.25 33.27 62.27
CA HIS A 203 -8.82 32.96 62.43
C HIS A 203 -8.50 32.51 63.86
N SER A 204 -8.42 31.19 64.04
CA SER A 204 -8.25 30.55 65.36
C SER A 204 -6.97 30.95 66.11
N SER A 205 -5.92 31.37 65.40
CA SER A 205 -4.62 31.75 65.97
C SER A 205 -4.68 33.03 66.81
N PHE A 206 -5.54 33.99 66.45
CA PHE A 206 -5.63 35.30 67.13
C PHE A 206 -6.72 35.36 68.19
N ALA A 207 -7.67 34.41 68.17
CA ALA A 207 -8.80 34.39 69.10
C ALA A 207 -8.41 34.42 70.60
N PRO A 208 -7.37 33.70 71.08
CA PRO A 208 -6.98 33.77 72.49
C PRO A 208 -6.44 35.14 72.90
N ILE A 209 -5.66 35.79 72.04
CA ILE A 209 -5.05 37.10 72.31
C ILE A 209 -6.10 38.22 72.26
N ILE A 210 -7.01 38.16 71.28
CA ILE A 210 -8.13 39.11 71.16
C ILE A 210 -9.06 38.99 72.38
N LYS A 211 -9.34 37.75 72.82
CA LYS A 211 -10.14 37.52 74.03
C LYS A 211 -9.48 38.06 75.29
N ALA A 212 -8.17 37.82 75.45
CA ALA A 212 -7.40 38.38 76.57
C ALA A 212 -7.41 39.92 76.56
N LEU A 213 -7.31 40.55 75.38
CA LEU A 213 -7.41 42.00 75.23
C LEU A 213 -8.79 42.54 75.63
N LEU A 214 -9.87 41.86 75.25
CA LEU A 214 -11.23 42.23 75.64
C LEU A 214 -11.47 42.10 77.15
N GLU A 215 -10.90 41.07 77.78
CA GLU A 215 -10.99 40.85 79.23
C GLU A 215 -10.16 41.88 80.03
N LEU A 216 -9.01 42.30 79.50
CA LEU A 216 -8.19 43.36 80.10
C LEU A 216 -8.76 44.76 79.87
N ALA A 217 -9.45 44.99 78.75
CA ALA A 217 -10.02 46.28 78.38
C ALA A 217 -11.38 46.56 79.08
N THR A 218 -11.40 46.50 80.42
CA THR A 218 -12.55 46.88 81.26
C THR A 218 -12.34 48.23 81.92
N GLU A 219 -13.44 48.93 82.22
CA GLU A 219 -13.41 50.33 82.72
C GLU A 219 -12.61 50.47 84.04
N GLN A 220 -12.61 49.43 84.89
CA GLN A 220 -11.81 49.37 86.12
C GLN A 220 -10.30 49.28 85.86
N ASN A 221 -9.87 48.59 84.81
CA ASN A 221 -8.47 48.39 84.50
C ASN A 221 -7.83 49.62 83.83
N PHE A 222 -8.62 50.58 83.35
CA PHE A 222 -8.09 51.82 82.79
C PHE A 222 -7.67 52.84 83.85
N THR A 223 -8.14 52.71 85.09
CA THR A 223 -7.70 53.58 86.20
C THR A 223 -6.39 53.11 86.84
N ASP A 224 -5.95 51.89 86.54
CA ASP A 224 -4.67 51.32 86.94
C ASP A 224 -3.62 51.47 85.83
N GLN A 225 -2.54 52.19 86.15
CA GLN A 225 -1.44 52.42 85.22
C GLN A 225 -0.69 51.13 84.86
N GLY A 226 -0.67 50.12 85.75
CA GLY A 226 -0.07 48.81 85.47
C GLY A 226 -0.83 48.04 84.39
N SER A 227 -2.16 48.01 84.51
CA SER A 227 -3.05 47.38 83.53
C SER A 227 -3.01 48.07 82.15
N VAL A 228 -2.89 49.40 82.10
CA VAL A 228 -2.69 50.14 80.83
C VAL A 228 -1.36 49.79 80.17
N GLN A 229 -0.27 49.65 80.93
CA GLN A 229 1.03 49.20 80.40
C GLN A 229 0.95 47.77 79.86
N GLN A 230 0.21 46.89 80.52
CA GLN A 230 -0.02 45.52 80.05
C GLN A 230 -0.84 45.48 78.75
N LEU A 231 -1.88 46.31 78.62
CA LEU A 231 -2.63 46.48 77.38
C LEU A 231 -1.72 46.96 76.23
N VAL A 232 -0.90 47.99 76.47
CA VAL A 232 0.07 48.49 75.48
C VAL A 232 1.03 47.38 75.05
N LYS A 233 1.52 46.55 75.98
CA LYS A 233 2.40 45.43 75.65
C LYS A 233 1.71 44.42 74.73
N ILE A 234 0.48 43.99 75.06
CA ILE A 234 -0.25 43.00 74.26
C ILE A 234 -0.63 43.57 72.88
N PHE A 235 -1.01 44.85 72.79
CA PHE A 235 -1.23 45.50 71.50
C PHE A 235 0.03 45.56 70.63
N ASN A 236 1.20 45.84 71.22
CA ASN A 236 2.47 45.79 70.48
C ASN A 236 2.79 44.37 70.00
N GLU A 237 2.57 43.34 70.84
CA GLU A 237 2.75 41.94 70.45
C GLU A 237 1.79 41.55 69.31
N LEU A 238 0.52 41.94 69.39
CA LEU A 238 -0.48 41.69 68.36
C LEU A 238 -0.13 42.40 67.05
N ARG A 239 0.36 43.64 67.12
CA ARG A 239 0.84 44.40 65.96
C ARG A 239 1.96 43.65 65.23
N VAL A 240 2.95 43.15 65.98
CA VAL A 240 4.06 42.39 65.41
C VAL A 240 3.53 41.14 64.72
N GLN A 241 2.64 40.38 65.36
CA GLN A 241 2.06 39.18 64.75
C GLN A 241 1.26 39.46 63.48
N PHE A 242 0.50 40.56 63.42
CA PHE A 242 -0.20 40.97 62.20
C PHE A 242 0.77 41.37 61.09
N VAL A 243 1.82 42.12 61.40
CA VAL A 243 2.86 42.48 60.43
C VAL A 243 3.59 41.23 59.92
N ASP A 244 3.90 40.27 60.80
CA ASP A 244 4.52 39.01 60.40
C ASP A 244 3.60 38.18 59.50
N THR A 245 2.31 38.13 59.82
CA THR A 245 1.30 37.45 58.99
C THR A 245 1.14 38.14 57.63
N LEU A 246 1.13 39.47 57.60
CA LEU A 246 1.09 40.26 56.37
C LEU A 246 2.29 39.94 55.45
N ASN A 247 3.48 39.91 56.04
CA ASN A 247 4.72 39.58 55.34
C ASN A 247 4.68 38.14 54.81
N GLN A 248 4.17 37.20 55.61
CA GLN A 248 4.04 35.80 55.21
C GLN A 248 3.05 35.62 54.06
N GLU A 249 1.83 36.17 54.15
CA GLU A 249 0.84 36.12 53.06
C GLU A 249 1.39 36.73 51.77
N THR A 250 2.12 37.85 51.87
CA THR A 250 2.75 38.50 50.71
C THR A 250 3.85 37.63 50.10
N ALA A 251 4.64 36.94 50.92
CA ALA A 251 5.66 36.01 50.46
C ALA A 251 5.05 34.77 49.80
N ASP A 252 4.00 34.20 50.39
CA ASP A 252 3.27 33.05 49.87
C ASP A 252 2.60 33.37 48.53
N GLU A 253 2.03 34.57 48.39
CA GLU A 253 1.47 35.05 47.14
C GLU A 253 2.54 35.20 46.04
N SER A 254 3.71 35.77 46.37
CA SER A 254 4.82 35.88 45.42
C SER A 254 5.31 34.51 44.94
N ALA A 255 5.38 33.53 45.85
CA ALA A 255 5.72 32.16 45.51
C ALA A 255 4.63 31.47 44.66
N ALA A 256 3.36 31.71 44.97
CA ALA A 256 2.22 31.19 44.21
C ALA A 256 2.20 31.75 42.78
N GLU A 257 2.45 33.05 42.61
CA GLU A 257 2.53 33.70 41.30
C GLU A 257 3.67 33.14 40.46
N THR A 258 4.85 32.94 41.07
CA THR A 258 6.00 32.34 40.39
C THR A 258 5.69 30.93 39.90
N LYS A 259 5.12 30.07 40.77
CA LYS A 259 4.72 28.70 40.40
C LYS A 259 3.65 28.68 39.30
N PHE A 260 2.69 29.61 39.35
CA PHE A 260 1.68 29.73 38.31
C PHE A 260 2.31 30.11 36.97
N ALA A 261 3.20 31.12 36.95
CA ALA A 261 3.91 31.53 35.75
C ALA A 261 4.75 30.38 35.14
N GLU A 262 5.45 29.61 35.97
CA GLU A 262 6.17 28.40 35.54
C GLU A 262 5.23 27.35 34.94
N ARG A 263 4.08 27.11 35.57
CA ARG A 263 3.08 26.15 35.09
C ARG A 263 2.48 26.60 33.75
N VAL A 264 2.18 27.89 33.59
CA VAL A 264 1.70 28.46 32.31
C VAL A 264 2.76 28.27 31.23
N ALA A 265 4.02 28.60 31.51
CA ALA A 265 5.12 28.42 30.55
C ALA A 265 5.30 26.94 30.15
N GLN A 266 5.15 26.01 31.10
CA GLN A 266 5.18 24.58 30.81
C GLN A 266 4.02 24.19 29.87
N LEU A 267 2.78 24.59 30.18
CA LEU A 267 1.61 24.25 29.37
C LEU A 267 1.71 24.81 27.95
N GLU A 268 2.20 26.05 27.80
CA GLU A 268 2.45 26.65 26.48
C GLU A 268 3.52 25.90 25.68
N LYS A 269 4.58 25.45 26.34
CA LYS A 269 5.61 24.63 25.70
C LYS A 269 5.03 23.29 25.22
N GLU A 270 4.29 22.59 26.07
CA GLU A 270 3.61 21.33 25.72
C GLU A 270 2.65 21.54 24.54
N PHE A 271 1.88 22.62 24.53
CA PHE A 271 1.00 22.96 23.43
C PHE A 271 1.76 23.18 22.11
N ALA A 272 2.86 23.94 22.13
CA ALA A 272 3.67 24.17 20.94
C ALA A 272 4.26 22.87 20.40
N GLU A 273 4.68 21.96 21.28
CA GLU A 273 5.14 20.61 20.92
C GLU A 273 4.02 19.77 20.28
N PHE A 274 2.80 19.80 20.85
CA PHE A 274 1.65 19.12 20.25
C PHE A 274 1.27 19.69 18.89
N GLN A 275 1.27 21.02 18.72
CA GLN A 275 1.02 21.65 17.43
C GLN A 275 2.06 21.22 16.38
N ARG A 276 3.33 21.18 16.75
CA ARG A 276 4.39 20.68 15.87
C ARG A 276 4.18 19.20 15.51
N ALA A 277 3.82 18.38 16.49
CA ALA A 277 3.52 16.96 16.25
C ALA A 277 2.32 16.77 15.32
N VAL A 278 1.28 17.60 15.43
CA VAL A 278 0.13 17.62 14.51
C VAL A 278 0.58 17.91 13.07
N LEU A 279 1.43 18.91 12.86
CA LEU A 279 1.95 19.24 11.53
C LEU A 279 2.74 18.07 10.93
N ILE A 280 3.60 17.44 11.72
CA ILE A 280 4.37 16.26 11.29
C ILE A 280 3.42 15.11 10.93
N LYS A 281 2.43 14.81 11.78
CA LYS A 281 1.47 13.73 11.53
C LYS A 281 0.63 13.98 10.28
N ASN A 282 0.20 15.21 10.03
CA ASN A 282 -0.49 15.56 8.78
C ASN A 282 0.39 15.34 7.55
N SER A 283 1.69 15.69 7.63
CA SER A 283 2.64 15.42 6.55
C SER A 283 2.86 13.92 6.32
N GLU A 284 2.93 13.12 7.39
CA GLU A 284 3.06 11.66 7.30
C GLU A 284 1.81 11.01 6.67
N ILE A 285 0.61 11.50 7.01
CA ILE A 285 -0.65 11.07 6.38
C ILE A 285 -0.61 11.37 4.89
N ALA A 286 -0.26 12.61 4.50
CA ALA A 286 -0.20 13.00 3.09
C ALA A 286 0.83 12.16 2.30
N ALA A 287 2.00 11.89 2.90
CA ALA A 287 3.02 11.04 2.27
C ALA A 287 2.54 9.58 2.12
N ASN A 288 1.86 9.03 3.12
CA ASN A 288 1.27 7.69 3.03
C ASN A 288 0.17 7.64 1.96
N GLU A 289 -0.71 8.65 1.89
CA GLU A 289 -1.75 8.74 0.86
C GLU A 289 -1.19 8.85 -0.56
N GLN A 290 -0.12 9.63 -0.74
CA GLN A 290 0.59 9.69 -2.01
C GLN A 290 1.15 8.31 -2.37
N LYS A 291 1.84 7.65 -1.41
CA LYS A 291 2.43 6.34 -1.66
C LYS A 291 1.38 5.26 -1.97
N LEU A 292 0.23 5.33 -1.32
CA LEU A 292 -0.93 4.48 -1.60
C LEU A 292 -1.44 4.70 -3.02
N GLY A 293 -1.62 5.96 -3.43
CA GLY A 293 -2.01 6.30 -4.80
C GLY A 293 -1.02 5.77 -5.85
N GLU A 294 0.28 6.00 -5.64
CA GLU A 294 1.34 5.50 -6.52
C GLU A 294 1.33 3.97 -6.63
N THR A 295 1.15 3.27 -5.52
CA THR A 295 1.14 1.80 -5.49
C THR A 295 -0.09 1.24 -6.19
N ILE A 296 -1.27 1.85 -6.00
CA ILE A 296 -2.51 1.46 -6.72
C ILE A 296 -2.33 1.63 -8.23
N VAL A 297 -1.77 2.75 -8.67
CA VAL A 297 -1.52 2.99 -10.11
C VAL A 297 -0.55 1.97 -10.67
N TYR A 298 0.56 1.70 -9.96
CA TYR A 298 1.54 0.71 -10.37
C TYR A 298 0.91 -0.70 -10.48
N VAL A 299 0.16 -1.15 -9.47
CA VAL A 299 -0.55 -2.44 -9.52
C VAL A 299 -1.54 -2.48 -10.69
N GLY A 300 -2.26 -1.39 -10.94
CA GLY A 300 -3.14 -1.26 -12.10
C GLY A 300 -2.41 -1.46 -13.43
N GLN A 301 -1.27 -0.78 -13.62
CA GLN A 301 -0.43 -0.94 -14.81
C GLN A 301 0.05 -2.39 -14.98
N ARG A 302 0.51 -3.04 -13.91
CA ARG A 302 0.96 -4.44 -13.98
C ARG A 302 -0.18 -5.41 -14.31
N LYS A 303 -1.41 -5.13 -13.88
CA LYS A 303 -2.60 -5.90 -14.28
C LYS A 303 -2.89 -5.76 -15.78
N ASP A 304 -2.78 -4.56 -16.32
CA ASP A 304 -2.96 -4.28 -17.75
C ASP A 304 -1.85 -4.92 -18.60
N ASP A 305 -0.60 -4.83 -18.15
CA ASP A 305 0.56 -5.50 -18.77
C ASP A 305 0.34 -7.01 -18.83
N ARG A 306 -0.05 -7.62 -17.69
CA ARG A 306 -0.33 -9.06 -17.61
C ARG A 306 -1.42 -9.47 -18.59
N ALA A 307 -2.52 -8.71 -18.67
CA ALA A 307 -3.61 -9.01 -19.59
C ALA A 307 -3.16 -8.94 -21.06
N THR A 308 -2.31 -7.97 -21.38
CA THR A 308 -1.72 -7.84 -22.73
C THR A 308 -0.79 -9.01 -23.04
N LEU A 309 0.09 -9.39 -22.12
CA LEU A 309 1.00 -10.54 -22.27
C LEU A 309 0.23 -11.86 -22.42
N GLN A 310 -0.85 -12.05 -21.66
CA GLN A 310 -1.73 -13.22 -21.79
C GLN A 310 -2.40 -13.28 -23.18
N ALA A 311 -2.85 -12.13 -23.70
CA ALA A 311 -3.41 -12.07 -25.04
C ALA A 311 -2.37 -12.35 -26.13
N GLN A 312 -1.14 -11.86 -25.97
CA GLN A 312 -0.03 -12.14 -26.89
C GLN A 312 0.39 -13.62 -26.86
N LEU A 313 0.47 -14.23 -25.68
CA LEU A 313 0.74 -15.65 -25.52
C LEU A 313 -0.34 -16.50 -26.22
N GLN A 314 -1.62 -16.16 -26.00
CA GLN A 314 -2.71 -16.86 -26.66
C GLN A 314 -2.65 -16.72 -28.19
N ALA A 315 -2.42 -15.50 -28.70
CA ALA A 315 -2.30 -15.26 -30.13
C ALA A 315 -1.12 -16.02 -30.75
N GLU A 316 0.02 -16.09 -30.06
CA GLU A 316 1.19 -16.86 -30.51
C GLU A 316 0.89 -18.37 -30.55
N ASN A 317 0.21 -18.90 -29.54
CA ASN A 317 -0.24 -20.30 -29.53
C ASN A 317 -1.22 -20.61 -30.67
N ASP A 318 -2.18 -19.72 -30.92
CA ASP A 318 -3.16 -19.87 -32.00
C ASP A 318 -2.50 -19.81 -33.39
N ASN A 319 -1.55 -18.89 -33.57
CA ASN A 319 -0.78 -18.77 -34.81
C ASN A 319 0.08 -20.01 -35.05
N TYR A 320 0.82 -20.46 -34.04
CA TYR A 320 1.66 -21.65 -34.16
C TYR A 320 0.86 -22.93 -34.42
N ALA A 321 -0.34 -23.06 -33.83
CA ALA A 321 -1.26 -24.15 -34.14
C ALA A 321 -1.71 -24.12 -35.62
N SER A 322 -2.08 -22.95 -36.14
CA SER A 322 -2.44 -22.77 -37.55
C SER A 322 -1.28 -23.10 -38.51
N GLU A 323 -0.07 -22.65 -38.20
CA GLU A 323 1.14 -22.96 -38.97
C GLU A 323 1.50 -24.44 -38.92
N THR A 324 1.30 -25.08 -37.77
CA THR A 324 1.49 -26.54 -37.60
C THR A 324 0.50 -27.33 -38.46
N ASP A 325 -0.76 -26.92 -38.50
CA ASP A 325 -1.77 -27.54 -39.36
C ASP A 325 -1.42 -27.37 -40.85
N LEU A 326 -0.97 -26.17 -41.26
CA LEU A 326 -0.52 -25.92 -42.62
C LEU A 326 0.68 -26.80 -42.98
N TYR A 327 1.71 -26.83 -42.12
CA TYR A 327 2.88 -27.67 -42.28
C TYR A 327 2.51 -29.15 -42.47
N ASN A 328 1.65 -29.69 -41.59
CA ASN A 328 1.22 -31.09 -41.68
C ASN A 328 0.49 -31.39 -43.00
N ARG A 329 -0.34 -30.46 -43.48
CA ARG A 329 -1.02 -30.59 -44.77
C ARG A 329 -0.04 -30.55 -45.93
N THR A 330 0.88 -29.58 -45.94
CA THR A 330 1.90 -29.43 -46.99
C THR A 330 2.81 -30.66 -47.04
N VAL A 331 3.33 -31.13 -45.90
CA VAL A 331 4.15 -32.36 -45.82
C VAL A 331 3.38 -33.57 -46.35
N THR A 332 2.09 -33.68 -46.05
CA THR A 332 1.25 -34.77 -46.58
C THR A 332 1.10 -34.69 -48.09
N GLU A 333 0.89 -33.49 -48.65
CA GLU A 333 0.77 -33.27 -50.10
C GLU A 333 2.09 -33.56 -50.81
N TYR A 334 3.23 -33.06 -50.33
CA TYR A 334 4.55 -33.33 -50.90
C TYR A 334 4.90 -34.82 -50.87
N ASN A 335 4.70 -35.50 -49.73
CA ASN A 335 4.94 -36.95 -49.65
C ASN A 335 4.05 -37.73 -50.62
N LYS A 336 2.80 -37.30 -50.81
CA LYS A 336 1.90 -37.91 -51.80
C LYS A 336 2.43 -37.72 -53.23
N GLU A 337 2.85 -36.52 -53.61
CA GLU A 337 3.36 -36.25 -54.96
C GLU A 337 4.71 -36.93 -55.23
N ILE A 338 5.60 -37.00 -54.23
CA ILE A 338 6.86 -37.76 -54.30
C ILE A 338 6.57 -39.25 -54.54
N GLU A 339 5.68 -39.85 -53.75
CA GLU A 339 5.34 -41.27 -53.86
C GLU A 339 4.69 -41.59 -55.22
N ILE A 340 3.79 -40.72 -55.68
CA ILE A 340 3.15 -40.83 -57.00
C ILE A 340 4.19 -40.72 -58.13
N SER A 341 5.14 -39.79 -58.02
CA SER A 341 6.21 -39.62 -59.01
C SER A 341 7.16 -40.82 -59.03
N LYS A 342 7.48 -41.39 -57.85
CA LYS A 342 8.25 -42.64 -57.73
C LYS A 342 7.52 -43.83 -58.35
N GLN A 343 6.21 -43.95 -58.15
CA GLN A 343 5.38 -44.98 -58.79
C GLN A 343 5.34 -44.81 -60.32
N ALA A 344 5.21 -43.57 -60.82
CA ALA A 344 5.23 -43.27 -62.25
C ALA A 344 6.59 -43.64 -62.88
N LEU A 345 7.69 -43.24 -62.24
CA LEU A 345 9.05 -43.62 -62.62
C LEU A 345 9.23 -45.15 -62.65
N GLY A 346 8.73 -45.84 -61.62
CA GLY A 346 8.79 -47.28 -61.49
C GLY A 346 7.99 -48.03 -62.56
N LEU A 347 6.94 -47.44 -63.11
CA LEU A 347 6.19 -47.98 -64.26
C LEU A 347 6.90 -47.71 -65.59
N LEU A 348 7.37 -46.47 -65.80
CA LEU A 348 8.02 -46.06 -67.05
C LEU A 348 9.33 -46.80 -67.32
N THR A 349 9.99 -47.28 -66.26
CA THR A 349 11.23 -48.07 -66.35
C THR A 349 11.00 -49.57 -66.52
N GLN A 350 9.74 -50.05 -66.51
CA GLN A 350 9.44 -51.46 -66.74
C GLN A 350 9.41 -51.82 -68.24
N PRO A 351 10.07 -52.92 -68.66
CA PRO A 351 10.02 -53.39 -70.06
C PRO A 351 8.60 -53.67 -70.59
N SER A 352 7.68 -54.02 -69.70
CA SER A 352 6.27 -54.28 -69.99
C SER A 352 5.47 -53.01 -70.32
N PHE A 353 5.89 -51.85 -69.82
CA PHE A 353 5.20 -50.59 -70.09
C PHE A 353 5.41 -50.14 -71.54
N GLU A 354 6.63 -50.29 -72.06
CA GLU A 354 6.93 -50.05 -73.47
C GLU A 354 6.09 -50.94 -74.40
N GLN A 355 5.89 -52.21 -74.02
CA GLN A 355 5.02 -53.15 -74.73
C GLN A 355 3.54 -52.78 -74.64
N TYR A 356 3.07 -52.34 -73.47
CA TYR A 356 1.70 -51.86 -73.26
C TYR A 356 1.39 -50.66 -74.14
N VAL A 357 2.25 -49.63 -74.16
CA VAL A 357 2.01 -48.44 -74.99
C VAL A 357 2.09 -48.76 -76.48
N LYS A 358 3.05 -49.59 -76.92
CA LYS A 358 3.10 -50.10 -78.32
C LYS A 358 1.79 -50.79 -78.73
N SER A 359 1.24 -51.63 -77.85
CA SER A 359 -0.04 -52.32 -78.08
C SER A 359 -1.24 -51.37 -78.20
N LYS A 360 -1.22 -50.22 -77.50
CA LYS A 360 -2.30 -49.23 -77.50
C LYS A 360 -2.21 -48.21 -78.64
N VAL A 361 -1.00 -47.81 -79.02
CA VAL A 361 -0.75 -46.83 -80.10
C VAL A 361 -0.75 -47.51 -81.48
N GLY A 362 -0.75 -48.85 -81.52
CA GLY A 362 -0.88 -49.62 -82.75
C GLY A 362 0.43 -49.69 -83.55
N ILE A 363 1.57 -49.81 -82.85
CA ILE A 363 2.91 -49.92 -83.43
C ILE A 363 3.54 -51.26 -83.03
#